data_AF-A0A512CH86-F1
#
_entry.id   AF-A0A512CH86-F1
#
_cell.length_a   1.000
_cell.length_b   1.000
_cell.length_c   1.000
_cell.angle_alpha   90.00
_cell.angle_beta   90.00
_cell.angle_gamma   90.00
#
_symmetry.space_group_name_H-M   'P 1'
#
loop_
_entity.id
_entity.type
_entity.pdbx_description
1 polymer ?
#
loop_
_entity_poly.entity_id
_entity_poly.type
_entity_poly.pdbx_seq_one_letter_code
_entity_poly.pdbx_strand_id
1 'polypeptide(L)'
;MSKLNRFLKRHLSEIRTIKIIVASMLGLMVLIDIVLVTLEGKDYPTFSLVVKTLRHRLIWFTFLYGGLMAKIFYTRKVGVKKKEVTGLVVFFSIVLLLFGIGRHLETAPNLLLQVLLLLIGGIVAYSVWPQYQENK
;
A
#
# COMPACT_ATOMS: atom_id res chain seq x y z
N MET A 1 -10.95 18.02 22.39
CA MET A 1 -10.48 18.26 21.00
C MET A 1 -9.25 19.18 20.86
N SER A 2 -8.93 20.10 21.80
CA SER A 2 -7.86 21.09 21.61
C SER A 2 -6.41 20.59 21.80
N LYS A 3 -6.17 19.54 22.60
CA LYS A 3 -4.81 19.04 22.91
C LYS A 3 -4.19 18.23 21.75
N LEU A 4 -4.98 17.40 21.07
CA LEU A 4 -4.51 16.54 19.97
C LEU A 4 -4.12 17.38 18.73
N ASN A 5 -4.93 18.38 18.38
CA ASN A 5 -4.61 19.30 17.28
C ASN A 5 -3.38 20.16 17.59
N ARG A 6 -3.16 20.54 18.84
CA ARG A 6 -1.97 21.28 19.26
C ARG A 6 -0.71 20.41 19.24
N PHE A 7 -0.84 19.12 19.55
CA PHE A 7 0.24 18.12 19.46
C PHE A 7 0.62 17.83 17.99
N LEU A 8 -0.36 17.55 17.13
CA LEU A 8 -0.14 17.34 15.68
C LEU A 8 0.47 18.57 15.00
N LYS A 9 0.06 19.79 15.39
CA LYS A 9 0.62 21.04 14.85
C LYS A 9 2.08 21.26 15.28
N ARG A 10 2.49 20.71 16.43
CA ARG A 10 3.86 20.82 16.95
C ARG A 10 4.82 19.78 16.33
N HIS A 11 4.31 18.61 15.95
CA HIS A 11 5.09 17.53 15.31
C HIS A 11 4.92 17.45 13.78
N LEU A 12 4.20 18.39 13.16
CA LEU A 12 3.96 18.41 11.71
C LEU A 12 5.26 18.58 10.90
N SER A 13 6.25 19.29 11.42
CA SER A 13 7.59 19.39 10.83
C SER A 13 8.35 18.07 10.93
N GLU A 14 8.35 17.42 12.09
CA GLU A 14 8.96 16.10 12.29
C GLU A 14 8.32 15.03 11.40
N ILE A 15 7.00 15.02 11.27
CA ILE A 15 6.28 14.11 10.37
C ILE A 15 6.66 14.37 8.91
N ARG A 16 6.86 15.62 8.51
CA ARG A 16 7.33 15.97 7.16
C ARG A 16 8.78 15.50 6.94
N THR A 17 9.66 15.69 7.93
CA THR A 17 11.05 15.22 7.88
C THR A 17 11.13 13.70 7.82
N ILE A 18 10.35 12.99 8.63
CA ILE A 18 10.27 11.52 8.59
C ILE A 18 9.75 11.04 7.24
N LYS A 19 8.74 11.70 6.66
CA LYS A 19 8.27 11.38 5.29
C LYS A 19 9.38 11.53 4.25
N ILE A 20 10.18 12.59 4.33
CA ILE A 20 11.29 12.83 3.39
C ILE A 20 12.38 11.77 3.57
N ILE A 21 12.73 11.45 4.83
CA ILE A 21 13.72 10.41 5.13
C ILE A 21 13.24 9.06 4.59
N VAL A 22 12.01 8.66 4.87
CA VAL A 22 11.43 7.40 4.37
C VAL A 22 11.36 7.38 2.84
N ALA A 23 10.96 8.48 2.21
CA ALA A 23 10.94 8.58 0.74
C ALA A 23 12.36 8.49 0.14
N SER A 24 13.36 9.09 0.79
CA SER A 24 14.75 9.04 0.36
C SER A 24 15.34 7.64 0.51
N MET A 25 15.03 6.92 1.59
CA MET A 25 15.46 5.53 1.78
C MET A 25 14.82 4.59 0.76
N LEU A 26 13.53 4.78 0.45
CA LEU A 26 12.84 4.04 -0.60
C LEU A 26 13.44 4.32 -1.98
N GLY A 27 13.73 5.59 -2.28
CA GLY A 27 14.41 5.98 -3.51
C GLY A 27 15.80 5.36 -3.63
N LEU A 28 16.56 5.34 -2.53
CA LEU A 28 17.89 4.73 -2.47
C LEU A 28 17.83 3.21 -2.69
N MET A 29 16.85 2.51 -2.09
CA MET A 29 16.63 1.07 -2.32
C MET A 29 16.37 0.76 -3.79
N VAL A 30 15.55 1.58 -4.47
CA VAL A 30 15.27 1.41 -5.91
C VAL A 30 16.51 1.67 -6.76
N LEU A 31 17.29 2.71 -6.42
CA LEU A 31 18.55 3.03 -7.11
C LEU A 31 19.59 1.91 -6.97
N ILE A 32 19.78 1.40 -5.75
CA ILE A 32 20.69 0.28 -5.47
C ILE A 32 20.25 -0.95 -6.27
N ASP A 33 18.95 -1.21 -6.37
CA ASP A 33 18.44 -2.33 -7.14
C ASP A 33 18.73 -2.21 -8.63
N ILE A 34 18.53 -1.02 -9.21
CA ILE A 34 18.85 -0.75 -10.62
C ILE A 34 20.35 -0.93 -10.86
N VAL A 35 21.20 -0.37 -9.99
CA VAL A 35 22.66 -0.44 -10.10
C VAL A 35 23.14 -1.90 -10.04
N LEU A 36 22.65 -2.68 -9.08
CA LEU A 36 22.99 -4.10 -8.93
C LEU A 36 22.54 -4.94 -10.13
N VAL A 37 21.37 -4.66 -10.72
CA VAL A 37 20.92 -5.30 -11.97
C VAL A 37 21.85 -4.96 -13.14
N THR A 38 22.37 -3.74 -13.21
CA THR A 38 23.19 -3.26 -14.35
C THR A 38 24.67 -3.60 -14.26
N LEU A 39 25.26 -3.73 -13.06
CA LEU A 39 26.70 -3.88 -12.88
C LEU A 39 27.18 -5.32 -12.66
N GLU A 40 26.44 -6.17 -11.95
CA GLU A 40 27.01 -7.42 -11.41
C GLU A 40 26.50 -8.72 -12.05
N GLY A 41 25.62 -8.66 -13.05
CA GLY A 41 25.06 -9.88 -13.64
C GLY A 41 24.20 -10.66 -12.64
N LYS A 42 23.59 -11.76 -13.11
CA LYS A 42 22.41 -12.41 -12.51
C LYS A 42 22.58 -13.04 -11.11
N ASP A 43 23.73 -12.90 -10.46
CA ASP A 43 24.10 -13.68 -9.27
C ASP A 43 23.77 -13.01 -7.93
N TYR A 44 23.48 -11.70 -7.91
CA TYR A 44 22.96 -11.04 -6.72
C TYR A 44 21.42 -11.03 -6.69
N PRO A 45 20.78 -11.36 -5.54
CA PRO A 45 19.33 -11.29 -5.40
C PRO A 45 18.87 -9.83 -5.35
N THR A 46 18.74 -9.24 -6.52
CA THR A 46 18.15 -7.91 -6.75
C THR A 46 16.67 -7.96 -6.39
N PHE A 47 16.13 -6.87 -5.86
CA PHE A 47 14.70 -6.69 -5.61
C PHE A 47 13.88 -6.95 -6.88
N SER A 48 14.36 -6.60 -8.07
CA SER A 48 13.79 -7.04 -9.36
C SER A 48 13.67 -8.58 -9.48
N LEU A 49 14.72 -9.33 -9.17
CA LEU A 49 14.72 -10.80 -9.20
C LEU A 49 13.82 -11.38 -8.11
N VAL A 50 13.82 -10.78 -6.92
CA VAL A 50 12.97 -11.15 -5.78
C VAL A 50 11.49 -10.92 -6.12
N VAL A 51 11.14 -9.78 -6.73
CA VAL A 51 9.78 -9.47 -7.17
C VAL A 51 9.36 -10.41 -8.31
N LYS A 52 10.25 -10.72 -9.25
CA LYS A 52 9.95 -11.66 -10.35
C LYS A 52 9.69 -13.07 -9.84
N THR A 53 10.49 -13.53 -8.88
CA THR A 53 10.40 -14.87 -8.28
C THR A 53 9.24 -14.97 -7.30
N LEU A 54 9.00 -13.95 -6.49
CA LEU A 54 7.93 -13.90 -5.48
C LEU A 54 6.62 -13.30 -6.01
N ARG A 55 6.51 -13.01 -7.31
CA ARG A 55 5.33 -12.37 -7.93
C ARG A 55 4.02 -13.08 -7.58
N HIS A 56 4.05 -14.41 -7.48
CA HIS A 56 2.91 -15.22 -7.05
C HIS A 56 2.47 -14.92 -5.61
N ARG A 57 3.43 -14.64 -4.72
CA ARG A 57 3.20 -14.32 -3.30
C ARG A 57 2.80 -12.87 -3.06
N LEU A 58 2.85 -12.02 -4.08
CA LEU A 58 2.62 -10.57 -3.98
C LEU A 58 1.23 -10.14 -4.50
N ILE A 59 0.29 -11.07 -4.69
CA ILE A 59 -1.10 -10.73 -5.09
C ILE A 59 -1.77 -9.73 -4.15
N TRP A 60 -1.51 -9.84 -2.85
CA TRP A 60 -2.00 -8.94 -1.81
C TRP A 60 -1.44 -7.53 -1.99
N PHE A 61 -0.23 -7.39 -2.52
CA PHE A 61 0.43 -6.11 -2.74
C PHE A 61 -0.23 -5.36 -3.90
N THR A 62 -0.54 -6.06 -5.00
CA THR A 62 -1.27 -5.48 -6.14
C THR A 62 -2.66 -5.00 -5.73
N PHE A 63 -3.38 -5.80 -4.94
CA PHE A 63 -4.69 -5.41 -4.38
C PHE A 63 -4.57 -4.21 -3.44
N LEU A 64 -3.60 -4.24 -2.51
CA LEU A 64 -3.34 -3.16 -1.56
C LEU A 64 -3.01 -1.86 -2.28
N TYR A 65 -2.15 -1.91 -3.29
CA TYR A 65 -1.77 -0.75 -4.09
C TYR A 65 -2.97 -0.12 -4.79
N GLY A 66 -3.84 -0.92 -5.42
CA GLY A 66 -5.08 -0.43 -6.02
C GLY A 66 -5.99 0.26 -5.00
N GLY A 67 -6.13 -0.33 -3.81
CA GLY A 67 -6.95 0.24 -2.74
C GLY A 67 -6.38 1.53 -2.16
N LEU A 68 -5.06 1.63 -1.97
CA LEU A 68 -4.40 2.87 -1.53
C LEU A 68 -4.52 3.97 -2.58
N MET A 69 -4.38 3.63 -3.86
CA MET A 69 -4.59 4.58 -4.95
C MET A 69 -6.03 5.12 -4.94
N ALA A 70 -7.04 4.25 -4.81
CA ALA A 70 -8.42 4.70 -4.68
C ALA A 70 -8.64 5.55 -3.41
N LYS A 71 -7.94 5.25 -2.32
CA LYS A 71 -7.99 6.05 -1.09
C LYS A 71 -7.37 7.45 -1.28
N ILE A 72 -6.33 7.59 -2.09
CA ILE A 72 -5.70 8.90 -2.33
C ILE A 72 -6.56 9.75 -3.28
N PHE A 73 -7.05 9.16 -4.37
CA PHE A 73 -7.67 9.91 -5.46
C PHE A 73 -9.21 9.96 -5.41
N TYR A 74 -9.87 8.91 -4.91
CA TYR A 74 -11.31 8.71 -5.05
C TYR A 74 -12.04 8.52 -3.72
N THR A 75 -11.49 9.00 -2.60
CA THR A 75 -12.08 8.70 -1.29
C THR A 75 -13.49 9.24 -1.09
N ARG A 76 -14.41 8.35 -0.68
CA ARG A 76 -15.73 8.72 -0.15
C ARG A 76 -15.62 9.24 1.28
N LYS A 77 -16.31 10.34 1.59
CA LYS A 77 -16.32 10.98 2.91
C LYS A 77 -17.52 10.54 3.74
N VAL A 78 -17.34 10.38 5.05
CA VAL A 78 -18.43 10.04 6.01
C VAL A 78 -18.32 10.85 7.30
N GLY A 79 -19.46 11.24 7.87
CA GLY A 79 -19.53 11.97 9.15
C GLY A 79 -19.38 11.10 10.40
N VAL A 80 -19.12 9.80 10.28
CA VAL A 80 -19.04 8.86 11.41
C VAL A 80 -17.66 8.20 11.47
N LYS A 81 -16.87 8.55 12.48
CA LYS A 81 -15.49 8.04 12.66
C LYS A 81 -15.43 6.51 12.80
N LYS A 82 -16.42 5.89 13.46
CA LYS A 82 -16.51 4.43 13.61
C LYS A 82 -16.54 3.72 12.25
N LYS A 83 -17.18 4.30 11.23
CA LYS A 83 -17.26 3.71 9.88
C LYS A 83 -15.91 3.68 9.16
N GLU A 84 -15.05 4.68 9.38
CA GLU A 84 -13.68 4.66 8.83
C GLU A 84 -12.84 3.56 9.48
N VAL A 85 -12.87 3.45 10.81
CA VAL A 85 -12.08 2.45 11.55
C VAL A 85 -12.52 1.04 11.18
N THR A 86 -13.83 0.77 11.16
CA THR A 86 -14.35 -0.54 10.72
C THR A 86 -13.98 -0.82 9.27
N GLY A 87 -14.09 0.17 8.38
CA GLY A 87 -13.72 0.04 6.97
C GLY A 87 -12.25 -0.29 6.76
N LEU A 88 -11.36 0.36 7.52
CA LEU A 88 -9.93 0.09 7.52
C LEU A 88 -9.65 -1.36 7.95
N VAL A 89 -10.25 -1.79 9.07
CA VAL A 89 -10.06 -3.15 9.58
C VAL A 89 -10.53 -4.18 8.54
N VAL A 90 -11.72 -4.01 7.96
CA VAL A 90 -12.24 -4.94 6.93
C VAL A 90 -11.34 -4.97 5.69
N PHE A 91 -10.90 -3.81 5.20
CA PHE A 91 -10.01 -3.75 4.04
C PHE A 91 -8.69 -4.49 4.31
N PHE A 92 -8.04 -4.22 5.45
CA PHE A 92 -6.79 -4.90 5.81
C PHE A 92 -6.97 -6.39 6.12
N SER A 93 -8.12 -6.83 6.63
CA SER A 93 -8.44 -8.25 6.77
C SER A 93 -8.46 -8.96 5.40
N ILE A 94 -8.99 -8.33 4.35
CA ILE A 94 -8.95 -8.88 2.98
C ILE A 94 -7.50 -8.95 2.48
N VAL A 95 -6.68 -7.94 2.76
CA VAL A 95 -5.24 -7.96 2.42
C VAL A 95 -4.53 -9.12 3.11
N LEU A 96 -4.81 -9.37 4.40
CA LEU A 96 -4.24 -10.49 5.16
C LEU A 96 -4.68 -11.84 4.61
N LEU A 97 -5.95 -11.98 4.20
CA LEU A 97 -6.44 -13.19 3.53
C LEU A 97 -5.72 -13.43 2.21
N LEU A 98 -5.56 -12.39 1.38
CA LEU A 98 -4.80 -12.47 0.13
C LEU A 98 -3.32 -12.76 0.36
N PHE A 99 -2.75 -12.29 1.48
CA PHE A 99 -1.38 -12.63 1.87
C PHE A 99 -1.25 -14.12 2.16
N GLY A 100 -2.19 -14.70 2.92
CA GLY A 100 -2.26 -16.14 3.18
C GLY A 100 -2.39 -16.95 1.89
N ILE A 101 -3.37 -16.60 1.04
CA ILE A 101 -3.59 -17.26 -0.26
C ILE A 101 -2.35 -17.15 -1.17
N GLY A 102 -1.69 -15.98 -1.17
CA GLY A 102 -0.47 -15.72 -1.93
C GLY A 102 0.66 -16.70 -1.62
N ARG A 103 0.75 -17.21 -0.39
CA ARG A 103 1.76 -18.20 0.00
C ARG A 103 1.54 -19.58 -0.61
N HIS A 104 0.29 -19.91 -0.94
CA HIS A 104 -0.12 -21.22 -1.47
C HIS A 104 -0.23 -21.23 -3.00
N LEU A 105 -0.06 -20.09 -3.67
CA LEU A 105 -0.03 -20.02 -5.13
C LEU A 105 1.29 -20.57 -5.66
N GLU A 106 1.21 -21.65 -6.45
CA GLU A 106 2.38 -22.28 -7.08
C GLU A 106 2.84 -21.54 -8.34
N THR A 107 1.93 -20.78 -8.96
CA THR A 107 2.17 -20.05 -10.20
C THR A 107 1.90 -18.56 -10.07
N ALA A 108 2.64 -17.77 -10.84
CA ALA A 108 2.47 -16.33 -10.84
C ALA A 108 1.13 -15.93 -11.49
N PRO A 109 0.39 -14.98 -10.90
CA PRO A 109 -0.83 -14.46 -11.50
C PRO A 109 -0.51 -13.86 -12.86
N ASN A 110 -1.30 -14.24 -13.87
CA ASN A 110 -1.21 -13.66 -15.20
C ASN A 110 -1.51 -12.15 -15.15
N LEU A 111 -1.05 -11.40 -16.15
CA LEU A 111 -1.20 -9.94 -16.22
C LEU A 111 -2.66 -9.50 -16.07
N LEU A 112 -3.59 -10.22 -16.71
CA LEU A 112 -5.02 -9.94 -16.59
C LEU A 112 -5.52 -10.04 -15.14
N LEU A 113 -5.09 -11.07 -14.41
CA LEU A 113 -5.46 -11.25 -13.01
C LEU A 113 -4.86 -10.16 -12.12
N GLN A 114 -3.65 -9.67 -12.44
CA GLN A 114 -3.04 -8.55 -11.72
C GLN A 114 -3.81 -7.24 -11.94
N VAL A 115 -4.22 -6.96 -13.18
CA VAL A 115 -5.05 -5.79 -13.49
C VAL A 115 -6.41 -5.88 -12.79
N LEU A 116 -7.04 -7.07 -12.78
CA LEU A 116 -8.29 -7.28 -12.05
C LEU A 116 -8.11 -7.08 -10.54
N LEU A 117 -7.06 -7.66 -9.94
CA LEU A 117 -6.74 -7.47 -8.52
C LEU A 117 -6.56 -5.99 -8.17
N LEU A 118 -5.90 -5.24 -9.05
CA LEU A 118 -5.69 -3.80 -8.88
C LEU A 118 -7.03 -3.05 -8.87
N LEU A 119 -7.90 -3.30 -9.87
CA LEU A 119 -9.21 -2.66 -9.99
C LEU A 119 -10.13 -3.04 -8.81
N ILE A 120 -10.17 -4.32 -8.44
CA ILE A 120 -10.96 -4.82 -7.31
C ILE A 120 -10.47 -4.17 -6.00
N GLY A 121 -9.15 -4.10 -5.79
CA GLY A 121 -8.58 -3.40 -4.63
C GLY A 121 -9.06 -1.95 -4.54
N GLY A 122 -9.06 -1.24 -5.66
CA GLY A 122 -9.59 0.12 -5.75
C GLY A 122 -11.08 0.23 -5.42
N ILE A 123 -11.91 -0.60 -6.05
CA ILE A 123 -13.37 -0.61 -5.84
C ILE A 123 -13.73 -0.94 -4.39
N VAL A 124 -13.05 -1.94 -3.81
CA VAL A 124 -13.29 -2.38 -2.42
C VAL A 124 -12.86 -1.27 -1.45
N ALA A 125 -11.69 -0.67 -1.64
CA ALA A 125 -11.25 0.44 -0.79
C ALA A 125 -12.21 1.64 -0.84
N TYR A 126 -12.67 2.01 -2.05
CA TYR A 126 -13.65 3.06 -2.25
C TYR A 126 -14.96 2.78 -1.49
N SER A 127 -15.45 1.54 -1.59
CA SER A 127 -16.75 1.15 -1.05
C SER A 127 -16.73 0.95 0.46
N VAL A 128 -15.70 0.26 0.96
CA VAL A 128 -15.63 -0.26 2.33
C VAL A 128 -14.87 0.69 3.26
N TRP A 129 -13.89 1.44 2.76
CA TRP A 129 -13.02 2.30 3.58
C TRP A 129 -13.23 3.80 3.30
N PRO A 130 -14.33 4.38 3.78
CA PRO A 130 -14.54 5.82 3.67
C PRO A 130 -13.59 6.60 4.60
N GLN A 131 -13.33 7.88 4.30
CA GLN A 131 -12.57 8.77 5.18
C GLN A 131 -13.52 9.58 6.05
N TYR A 132 -13.21 9.66 7.33
CA TYR A 132 -13.96 10.52 8.23
C TYR A 132 -13.70 11.98 7.86
N GLN A 133 -14.78 12.73 7.67
CA GLN A 133 -14.73 14.19 7.64
C GLN A 133 -15.77 14.69 8.62
N GLU A 134 -15.31 15.49 9.58
CA GLU A 134 -16.20 16.19 10.50
C GLU A 134 -17.02 17.17 9.65
N ASN A 135 -18.33 16.91 9.52
CA ASN A 135 -19.25 17.89 8.94
C ASN A 135 -19.17 19.12 9.85
N LYS A 136 -18.63 20.21 9.32
CA LYS A 136 -18.75 21.52 9.95
C LYS A 136 -20.18 22.03 9.79
#